data_AF-A0A2U9IFA5-F1
#
_entry.id   AF-A0A2U9IFA5-F1
#
_cell.length_a   1.000
_cell.length_b   1.000
_cell.length_c   1.000
_cell.angle_alpha   90.00
_cell.angle_beta   90.00
_cell.angle_gamma   90.00
#
_symmetry.space_group_name_H-M   'P 1'
#
loop_
_entity.id
_entity.type
_entity.pdbx_description
1 polymer ?
#
loop_
_entity_poly.entity_id
_entity_poly.type
_entity_poly.pdbx_seq_one_letter_code
_entity_poly.pdbx_strand_id
1 'polypeptide(L)'
;MMSIIFNQGIIAKDIVEKPIDSDFVLISTQKVLLGVIENSIYLGFLWVRPWRVLGSIGIGKIDAVGLDVDTTLQGKTVLVLPYSQKYGGIGTEIDGILSEKATVPSDSIIVISPNYSDKILLYPFASIALQIKEIAEGKDILIIGSGFTSLLTYLALADSSNIGIYSDTESKMPGIQEVKKSDKKWDIIVISTMRSWARVVAEKLVKDNGKIIIPKFMNSWPTIVPHNTAFIYPKKRDDVAQFLDKYVTERIFNENIAYSDDIINSIPTPKNGVIVEIKSLKNYISSLTS
;
A
#
# COMPACT_ATOMS: atom_id res chain seq x y z
N MET A 1 14.07 -11.06 17.80
CA MET A 1 12.91 -10.18 17.59
C MET A 1 11.88 -10.91 16.76
N MET A 2 10.65 -10.91 17.23
CA MET A 2 9.61 -11.66 16.55
C MET A 2 9.15 -10.95 15.27
N SER A 3 8.99 -11.71 14.18
CA SER A 3 8.65 -11.19 12.86
C SER A 3 7.78 -12.14 12.04
N ILE A 4 6.98 -11.59 11.13
CA ILE A 4 6.31 -12.36 10.06
C ILE A 4 7.16 -12.26 8.80
N ILE A 5 7.58 -13.43 8.30
CA ILE A 5 8.46 -13.53 7.13
C ILE A 5 7.81 -14.33 6.01
N PHE A 6 8.22 -14.05 4.79
CA PHE A 6 8.02 -14.96 3.66
C PHE A 6 9.20 -15.91 3.53
N ASN A 7 8.95 -17.21 3.65
CA ASN A 7 9.90 -18.26 3.35
C ASN A 7 9.15 -19.49 2.80
N GLN A 8 8.93 -19.52 1.49
CA GLN A 8 8.08 -20.52 0.80
C GLN A 8 6.61 -20.55 1.30
N GLY A 9 6.23 -19.53 2.07
CA GLY A 9 4.98 -19.40 2.80
C GLY A 9 5.11 -18.23 3.79
N ILE A 10 4.01 -17.79 4.38
CA ILE A 10 4.01 -16.71 5.38
C ILE A 10 4.01 -17.34 6.76
N ILE A 11 5.07 -17.09 7.54
CA ILE A 11 5.29 -17.74 8.84
C ILE A 11 5.78 -16.75 9.89
N ALA A 12 5.47 -17.03 11.15
CA ALA A 12 6.06 -16.33 12.29
C ALA A 12 7.45 -16.92 12.60
N LYS A 13 8.44 -16.07 12.83
CA LYS A 13 9.80 -16.49 13.16
C LYS A 13 10.51 -15.48 14.05
N ASP A 14 11.25 -15.99 15.02
CA ASP A 14 12.21 -15.17 15.77
C ASP A 14 13.50 -15.00 14.94
N ILE A 15 13.87 -13.75 14.70
CA ILE A 15 15.05 -13.37 13.89
C ILE A 15 15.92 -12.36 14.64
N VAL A 16 17.16 -12.18 14.20
CA VAL A 16 18.09 -11.23 14.83
C VAL A 16 17.72 -9.79 14.43
N GLU A 17 17.80 -8.86 15.39
CA GLU A 17 17.65 -7.42 15.12
C GLU A 17 18.77 -6.95 14.17
N LYS A 18 18.39 -6.25 13.10
CA LYS A 18 19.35 -5.76 12.12
C LYS A 18 20.03 -4.47 12.61
N PRO A 19 21.32 -4.27 12.29
CA PRO A 19 21.97 -2.99 12.54
C PRO A 19 21.29 -1.87 11.75
N ILE A 20 21.40 -0.64 12.25
CA ILE A 20 20.85 0.55 11.60
C ILE A 20 21.89 1.07 10.60
N ASP A 21 21.53 1.09 9.32
CA ASP A 21 22.34 1.72 8.27
C ASP A 21 22.35 3.26 8.42
N SER A 22 23.31 3.94 7.78
CA SER A 22 23.55 5.36 8.04
C SER A 22 22.36 6.27 7.68
N ASP A 23 21.56 5.93 6.67
CA ASP A 23 20.38 6.67 6.23
C ASP A 23 19.04 6.01 6.64
N PHE A 24 19.08 5.14 7.65
CA PHE A 24 17.92 4.42 8.16
C PHE A 24 17.48 4.94 9.54
N VAL A 25 16.28 4.55 9.95
CA VAL A 25 15.77 4.70 11.31
C VAL A 25 15.36 3.34 11.87
N LEU A 26 15.57 3.16 13.17
CA LEU A 26 15.00 2.05 13.93
C LEU A 26 13.65 2.49 14.48
N ILE A 27 12.61 1.71 14.20
CA ILE A 27 11.27 1.93 14.71
C ILE A 27 10.81 0.77 15.58
N SER A 28 10.11 1.09 16.67
CA SER A 28 9.20 0.17 17.36
C SER A 28 7.86 0.20 16.64
N THR A 29 7.52 -0.87 15.92
CA THR A 29 6.28 -0.92 15.14
C THR A 29 5.08 -1.06 16.06
N GLN A 30 4.03 -0.28 15.80
CA GLN A 30 2.80 -0.27 16.59
C GLN A 30 1.66 -0.97 15.84
N LYS A 31 1.40 -0.55 14.60
CA LYS A 31 0.32 -1.06 13.76
C LYS A 31 0.82 -1.28 12.34
N VAL A 32 0.28 -2.28 11.66
CA VAL A 32 0.56 -2.53 10.24
C VAL A 32 -0.76 -2.70 9.50
N LEU A 33 -0.84 -2.11 8.30
CA LEU A 33 -1.92 -2.36 7.36
C LEU A 33 -1.51 -3.51 6.44
N LEU A 34 -2.18 -4.65 6.61
CA LEU A 34 -2.15 -5.76 5.66
C LEU A 34 -3.08 -5.43 4.50
N GLY A 35 -2.64 -5.69 3.26
CA GLY A 35 -3.50 -5.46 2.10
C GLY A 35 -2.94 -6.01 0.80
N VAL A 36 -3.03 -5.20 -0.26
CA VAL A 36 -2.74 -5.64 -1.65
C VAL A 36 -1.35 -6.26 -1.81
N ILE A 37 -0.33 -5.78 -1.09
CA ILE A 37 1.04 -6.29 -1.21
C ILE A 37 1.14 -7.68 -0.60
N GLU A 38 0.78 -7.84 0.67
CA GLU A 38 0.85 -9.11 1.39
C GLU A 38 -0.08 -10.17 0.76
N ASN A 39 -1.28 -9.78 0.32
CA ASN A 39 -2.18 -10.66 -0.43
C ASN A 39 -1.57 -11.11 -1.75
N SER A 40 -0.85 -10.25 -2.46
CA SER A 40 -0.23 -10.61 -3.73
C SER A 40 0.95 -11.55 -3.55
N ILE A 41 1.66 -11.44 -2.42
CA ILE A 41 2.70 -12.41 -2.03
C ILE A 41 2.05 -13.76 -1.72
N TYR A 42 1.01 -13.77 -0.88
CA TYR A 42 0.28 -14.99 -0.52
C TYR A 42 -0.28 -15.72 -1.75
N LEU A 43 -0.89 -14.99 -2.68
CA LEU A 43 -1.49 -15.54 -3.90
C LEU A 43 -0.47 -15.86 -5.00
N GLY A 44 0.81 -15.57 -4.80
CA GLY A 44 1.86 -15.81 -5.80
C GLY A 44 1.85 -14.87 -7.01
N PHE A 45 1.10 -13.77 -6.96
CA PHE A 45 1.16 -12.71 -7.99
C PHE A 45 2.42 -11.86 -7.87
N LEU A 46 3.02 -11.84 -6.69
CA LEU A 46 4.24 -11.13 -6.38
C LEU A 46 5.21 -12.08 -5.68
N TRP A 47 6.36 -12.32 -6.30
CA TRP A 47 7.42 -13.09 -5.66
C TRP A 47 8.36 -12.18 -4.88
N VAL A 48 8.67 -12.54 -3.64
CA VAL A 48 9.68 -11.87 -2.81
C VAL A 48 10.75 -12.86 -2.40
N ARG A 49 11.95 -12.35 -2.10
CA ARG A 49 13.07 -13.20 -1.68
C ARG A 49 12.71 -13.94 -0.38
N PRO A 50 13.04 -15.25 -0.24
CA PRO A 50 12.89 -15.95 1.02
C PRO A 50 13.62 -15.24 2.17
N TRP A 51 13.10 -15.40 3.39
CA TRP A 51 13.55 -14.72 4.63
C TRP A 51 13.28 -13.22 4.66
N ARG A 52 12.38 -12.74 3.81
CA ARG A 52 11.94 -11.35 3.82
C ARG A 52 10.90 -11.12 4.91
N VAL A 53 11.17 -10.19 5.84
CA VAL A 53 10.13 -9.64 6.73
C VAL A 53 9.08 -8.91 5.89
N LEU A 54 7.81 -9.21 6.12
CA LEU A 54 6.67 -8.62 5.41
C LEU A 54 6.18 -7.34 6.10
N GLY A 55 5.13 -6.71 5.58
CA GLY A 55 4.55 -5.49 6.14
C GLY A 55 5.12 -4.26 5.47
N SER A 56 4.32 -3.67 4.59
CA SER A 56 4.79 -2.57 3.75
C SER A 56 4.36 -1.19 4.28
N ILE A 57 3.25 -1.13 5.02
CA ILE A 57 2.62 0.12 5.47
C ILE A 57 2.25 0.00 6.94
N GLY A 58 2.62 0.98 7.75
CA GLY A 58 2.32 0.92 9.17
C GLY A 58 2.76 2.14 9.95
N ILE A 59 2.42 2.14 11.23
CA ILE A 59 2.75 3.19 12.18
C ILE A 59 3.77 2.63 13.17
N GLY A 60 4.80 3.42 13.44
CA GLY A 60 5.81 3.11 14.45
C GLY A 60 6.28 4.35 15.19
N LYS A 61 7.05 4.13 16.25
CA LYS A 61 7.78 5.19 16.96
C LYS A 61 9.27 5.05 16.67
N ILE A 62 9.95 6.13 16.30
CA ILE A 62 11.40 6.10 16.07
C ILE A 62 12.12 5.98 17.42
N ASP A 63 12.90 4.92 17.57
CA ASP A 63 13.74 4.68 18.74
C ASP A 63 15.16 5.23 18.53
N ALA A 64 15.72 5.01 17.34
CA ALA A 64 17.06 5.45 16.98
C ALA A 64 17.15 5.83 15.50
N VAL A 65 18.16 6.62 15.17
CA VAL A 65 18.43 7.10 13.80
C VAL A 65 19.85 6.73 13.40
N GLY A 66 20.07 6.52 12.10
CA GLY A 66 21.39 6.37 11.51
C GLY A 66 22.19 7.68 11.53
N LEU A 67 23.49 7.58 11.23
CA LEU A 67 24.43 8.70 11.30
C LEU A 67 24.06 9.90 10.39
N ASP A 68 23.43 9.64 9.26
CA ASP A 68 23.10 10.64 8.23
C ASP A 68 21.65 11.13 8.34
N VAL A 69 20.95 10.78 9.42
CA VAL A 69 19.53 11.11 9.64
C VAL A 69 19.39 12.13 10.76
N ASP A 70 18.45 13.06 10.62
CA ASP A 70 18.15 14.08 11.62
C ASP A 70 17.75 13.44 12.98
N THR A 71 18.56 13.70 14.01
CA THR A 71 18.36 13.20 15.37
C THR A 71 17.07 13.69 16.03
N THR A 72 16.49 14.80 15.56
CA THR A 72 15.22 15.33 16.11
C THR A 72 14.01 14.43 15.81
N LEU A 73 14.18 13.44 14.92
CA LEU A 73 13.18 12.42 14.62
C LEU A 73 13.03 11.38 15.75
N GLN A 74 14.02 11.23 16.64
CA GLN A 74 13.93 10.29 17.74
C GLN A 74 12.71 10.58 18.64
N GLY A 75 11.98 9.53 18.98
CA GLY A 75 10.76 9.60 19.78
C GLY A 75 9.51 10.03 19.03
N LYS A 76 9.60 10.45 17.76
CA LYS A 76 8.44 10.83 16.93
C LYS A 76 7.67 9.60 16.47
N THR A 77 6.35 9.76 16.32
CA THR A 77 5.50 8.78 15.64
C THR A 77 5.59 9.00 14.13
N VAL A 78 5.74 7.92 13.39
CA VAL A 78 5.87 7.94 11.93
C VAL A 78 4.93 6.96 11.26
N LEU A 79 4.47 7.33 10.07
CA LEU A 79 3.93 6.42 9.07
C LEU A 79 5.08 5.94 8.18
N VAL A 80 5.17 4.64 7.96
CA VAL A 80 6.04 4.01 6.96
C VAL A 80 5.27 3.86 5.65
N LEU A 81 5.85 4.38 4.57
CA LEU A 81 5.38 4.24 3.20
C LEU A 81 5.91 2.92 2.59
N PRO A 82 5.18 2.31 1.65
CA PRO A 82 5.56 1.02 1.08
C PRO A 82 6.74 1.09 0.10
N TYR A 83 7.31 2.27 -0.14
CA TYR A 83 8.34 2.48 -1.15
C TYR A 83 9.36 3.55 -0.72
N SER A 84 10.63 3.19 -0.83
CA SER A 84 11.79 4.07 -0.78
C SER A 84 12.27 4.32 -2.21
N GLN A 85 12.63 5.56 -2.54
CA GLN A 85 13.15 5.86 -3.88
C GLN A 85 14.53 5.24 -4.09
N LYS A 86 15.34 5.16 -3.02
CA LYS A 86 16.69 4.62 -3.04
C LYS A 86 16.72 3.09 -2.94
N TYR A 87 15.88 2.52 -2.08
CA TYR A 87 15.96 1.09 -1.71
C TYR A 87 14.82 0.24 -2.29
N GLY A 88 13.79 0.87 -2.85
CA GLY A 88 12.65 0.18 -3.43
C GLY A 88 11.57 -0.19 -2.39
N GLY A 89 10.86 -1.28 -2.63
CA GLY A 89 9.67 -1.65 -1.87
C GLY A 89 9.97 -2.17 -0.45
N ILE A 90 9.28 -1.59 0.54
CA ILE A 90 9.32 -2.04 1.95
C ILE A 90 8.50 -3.33 2.07
N GLY A 91 9.05 -4.36 2.71
CA GLY A 91 8.40 -5.68 2.80
C GLY A 91 8.48 -6.53 1.52
N THR A 92 9.13 -6.04 0.46
CA THR A 92 9.16 -6.69 -0.86
C THR A 92 10.55 -6.74 -1.49
N GLU A 93 11.30 -5.63 -1.48
CA GLU A 93 12.69 -5.53 -1.96
C GLU A 93 13.70 -5.32 -0.82
N ILE A 94 13.29 -4.62 0.23
CA ILE A 94 13.93 -4.63 1.56
C ILE A 94 12.96 -5.11 2.64
N ASP A 95 13.48 -5.37 3.84
CA ASP A 95 12.67 -5.88 4.95
C ASP A 95 11.55 -4.91 5.33
N GLY A 96 10.41 -5.49 5.66
CA GLY A 96 9.21 -4.79 6.09
C GLY A 96 9.15 -4.59 7.59
N ILE A 97 7.95 -4.28 8.06
CA ILE A 97 7.68 -3.82 9.42
C ILE A 97 6.72 -4.72 10.21
N LEU A 98 6.33 -5.90 9.71
CA LEU A 98 5.63 -6.92 10.51
C LEU A 98 6.59 -7.60 11.48
N SER A 99 7.14 -6.81 12.39
CA SER A 99 8.10 -7.18 13.41
C SER A 99 8.02 -6.19 14.58
N GLU A 100 8.44 -6.62 15.76
CA GLU A 100 8.45 -5.76 16.97
C GLU A 100 9.27 -4.49 16.77
N LYS A 101 10.39 -4.64 16.06
CA LYS A 101 11.25 -3.57 15.63
C LYS A 101 11.60 -3.74 14.16
N ALA A 102 11.78 -2.63 13.47
CA ALA A 102 12.19 -2.64 12.08
C ALA A 102 13.17 -1.49 11.79
N THR A 103 14.11 -1.74 10.88
CA THR A 103 14.99 -0.71 10.32
C THR A 103 14.43 -0.30 8.96
N VAL A 104 14.05 0.96 8.80
CA VAL A 104 13.44 1.48 7.56
C VAL A 104 14.21 2.69 7.03
N PRO A 105 14.30 2.88 5.70
CA PRO A 105 14.93 4.06 5.11
C PRO A 105 14.25 5.36 5.54
N SER A 106 15.03 6.40 5.85
CA SER A 106 14.47 7.71 6.27
C SER A 106 13.63 8.39 5.17
N ASP A 107 13.85 8.05 3.91
CA ASP A 107 13.09 8.59 2.76
C ASP A 107 11.69 7.95 2.60
N SER A 108 11.42 6.87 3.35
CA SER A 108 10.16 6.13 3.31
C SER A 108 9.25 6.42 4.50
N ILE A 109 9.55 7.44 5.33
CA ILE A 109 8.76 7.78 6.52
C ILE A 109 8.13 9.17 6.45
N ILE A 110 7.00 9.33 7.14
CA ILE A 110 6.33 10.61 7.36
C ILE A 110 6.06 10.77 8.85
N VAL A 111 6.51 11.88 9.44
CA VAL A 111 6.16 12.23 10.83
C VAL A 111 4.68 12.58 10.91
N ILE A 112 3.98 11.94 11.85
CA ILE A 112 2.55 12.12 12.07
C ILE A 112 2.27 12.45 13.54
N SER A 113 1.10 13.03 13.80
CA SER A 113 0.64 13.21 15.18
C SER A 113 0.37 11.83 15.80
N PRO A 114 0.80 11.57 17.06
CA PRO A 114 0.62 10.27 17.70
C PRO A 114 -0.86 9.87 17.86
N ASN A 115 -1.78 10.84 17.84
CA ASN A 115 -3.22 10.63 18.00
C ASN A 115 -3.99 10.81 16.68
N TYR A 116 -3.30 10.81 15.54
CA TYR A 116 -3.99 10.89 14.25
C TYR A 116 -4.79 9.60 14.01
N SER A 117 -5.94 9.72 13.33
CA SER A 117 -6.80 8.58 12.99
C SER A 117 -6.08 7.48 12.21
N ASP A 118 -6.45 6.22 12.42
CA ASP A 118 -5.91 5.08 11.65
C ASP A 118 -6.16 5.20 10.12
N LYS A 119 -7.04 6.12 9.69
CA LYS A 119 -7.15 6.56 8.28
C LYS A 119 -5.81 6.93 7.66
N ILE A 120 -4.83 7.38 8.43
CA ILE A 120 -3.49 7.72 7.92
C ILE A 120 -2.77 6.54 7.27
N LEU A 121 -3.14 5.30 7.60
CA LEU A 121 -2.60 4.12 6.92
C LEU A 121 -3.00 4.05 5.44
N LEU A 122 -4.03 4.80 5.02
CA LEU A 122 -4.42 4.95 3.62
C LEU A 122 -3.62 6.02 2.86
N TYR A 123 -2.74 6.75 3.54
CA TYR A 123 -1.95 7.83 2.96
C TYR A 123 -1.20 7.45 1.69
N PRO A 124 -0.50 6.29 1.58
CA PRO A 124 0.22 5.95 0.35
C PRO A 124 -0.72 5.90 -0.86
N PHE A 125 -1.91 5.35 -0.68
CA PHE A 125 -2.92 5.20 -1.72
C PHE A 125 -3.58 6.55 -2.06
N ALA A 126 -3.86 7.39 -1.07
CA ALA A 126 -4.37 8.75 -1.27
C ALA A 126 -3.36 9.65 -2.00
N SER A 127 -2.08 9.55 -1.65
CA SER A 127 -0.99 10.24 -2.34
C SER A 127 -0.92 9.88 -3.82
N ILE A 128 -1.12 8.59 -4.16
CA ILE A 128 -1.22 8.14 -5.55
C ILE A 128 -2.50 8.69 -6.22
N ALA A 129 -3.65 8.60 -5.55
CA ALA A 129 -4.92 9.09 -6.10
C ALA A 129 -4.90 10.58 -6.46
N LEU A 130 -4.30 11.42 -5.61
CA LEU A 130 -4.17 12.86 -5.86
C LEU A 130 -3.21 13.16 -7.02
N GLN A 131 -2.14 12.37 -7.19
CA GLN A 131 -1.27 12.47 -8.36
C GLN A 131 -1.98 12.02 -9.65
N ILE A 132 -2.83 10.99 -9.57
CA ILE A 132 -3.66 10.58 -10.71
C ILE A 132 -4.63 11.71 -11.08
N LYS A 133 -5.24 12.35 -10.07
CA LYS A 133 -6.16 13.46 -10.28
C LYS A 133 -5.51 14.58 -11.12
N GLU A 134 -4.31 15.01 -10.75
CA GLU A 134 -3.55 16.05 -11.46
C GLU A 134 -3.35 15.75 -12.96
N ILE A 135 -3.33 14.47 -13.34
CA ILE A 135 -3.10 14.03 -14.72
C ILE A 135 -4.41 13.78 -15.49
N ALA A 136 -5.45 13.36 -14.76
CA ALA A 136 -6.64 12.72 -15.32
C ALA A 136 -7.92 13.56 -15.21
N GLU A 137 -7.91 14.67 -14.47
CA GLU A 137 -9.08 15.54 -14.27
C GLU A 137 -9.72 15.95 -15.60
N GLY A 138 -11.05 15.84 -15.69
CA GLY A 138 -11.83 16.16 -16.89
C GLY A 138 -11.85 15.11 -18.00
N LYS A 139 -11.24 13.93 -17.80
CA LYS A 139 -11.08 12.90 -18.84
C LYS A 139 -12.00 11.68 -18.65
N ASP A 140 -12.10 10.84 -19.69
CA ASP A 140 -12.67 9.49 -19.58
C ASP A 140 -11.63 8.53 -18.97
N ILE A 141 -11.95 7.97 -17.80
CA ILE A 141 -11.02 7.15 -17.01
C ILE A 141 -11.57 5.74 -16.81
N LEU A 142 -10.76 4.72 -17.12
CA LEU A 142 -11.02 3.35 -16.70
C LEU A 142 -10.09 2.97 -15.55
N ILE A 143 -10.64 2.53 -14.44
CA ILE A 143 -9.87 1.94 -13.33
C ILE A 143 -10.02 0.42 -13.42
N ILE A 144 -8.90 -0.29 -13.47
CA ILE A 144 -8.87 -1.76 -13.46
C ILE A 144 -8.42 -2.23 -12.07
N GLY A 145 -9.33 -2.85 -11.32
CA GLY A 145 -9.17 -3.28 -9.92
C GLY A 145 -10.10 -2.56 -8.94
N SER A 146 -10.22 -3.08 -7.73
CA SER A 146 -11.20 -2.66 -6.71
C SER A 146 -10.60 -2.38 -5.31
N GLY A 147 -9.27 -2.33 -5.19
CA GLY A 147 -8.58 -2.06 -3.93
C GLY A 147 -8.56 -0.58 -3.52
N PHE A 148 -7.75 -0.24 -2.49
CA PHE A 148 -7.66 1.14 -1.98
C PHE A 148 -7.27 2.16 -3.04
N THR A 149 -6.33 1.85 -3.94
CA THR A 149 -5.97 2.78 -5.02
C THR A 149 -7.17 3.08 -5.93
N SER A 150 -7.99 2.07 -6.24
CA SER A 150 -9.20 2.24 -7.04
C SER A 150 -10.21 3.13 -6.33
N LEU A 151 -10.51 2.80 -5.07
CA LEU A 151 -11.44 3.55 -4.23
C LEU A 151 -11.06 5.03 -4.10
N LEU A 152 -9.81 5.30 -3.74
CA LEU A 152 -9.36 6.67 -3.48
C LEU A 152 -9.20 7.46 -4.78
N THR A 153 -8.83 6.81 -5.89
CA THR A 153 -8.81 7.46 -7.21
C THR A 153 -10.22 7.84 -7.65
N TYR A 154 -11.21 6.96 -7.44
CA TYR A 154 -12.61 7.28 -7.68
C TYR A 154 -13.05 8.49 -6.84
N LEU A 155 -12.83 8.48 -5.53
CA LEU A 155 -13.20 9.60 -4.65
C LEU A 155 -12.53 10.92 -5.04
N ALA A 156 -11.29 10.89 -5.54
CA ALA A 156 -10.58 12.09 -5.97
C ALA A 156 -11.14 12.73 -7.25
N LEU A 157 -11.76 11.93 -8.12
CA LEU A 157 -12.13 12.31 -9.49
C LEU A 157 -13.64 12.31 -9.77
N ALA A 158 -14.46 11.72 -8.89
CA ALA A 158 -15.90 11.49 -9.11
C ALA A 158 -16.69 12.73 -9.54
N ASP A 159 -16.33 13.92 -9.02
CA ASP A 159 -17.02 15.18 -9.33
C ASP A 159 -16.53 15.85 -10.63
N SER A 160 -15.49 15.31 -11.27
CA SER A 160 -14.73 16.00 -12.32
C SER A 160 -14.52 15.18 -13.60
N SER A 161 -14.76 13.88 -13.57
CA SER A 161 -14.36 12.95 -14.63
C SER A 161 -15.38 11.84 -14.82
N ASN A 162 -15.42 11.26 -16.02
CA ASN A 162 -16.26 10.10 -16.31
C ASN A 162 -15.48 8.81 -16.01
N ILE A 163 -15.91 8.04 -15.00
CA ILE A 163 -15.13 6.94 -14.45
C ILE A 163 -15.86 5.61 -14.64
N GLY A 164 -15.24 4.68 -15.37
CA GLY A 164 -15.61 3.27 -15.38
C GLY A 164 -14.70 2.46 -14.47
N ILE A 165 -15.22 1.42 -13.82
CA ILE A 165 -14.41 0.45 -13.07
C ILE A 165 -14.62 -0.96 -13.60
N TYR A 166 -13.52 -1.65 -13.87
CA TYR A 166 -13.50 -3.09 -14.11
C TYR A 166 -12.90 -3.78 -12.88
N SER A 167 -13.57 -4.80 -12.35
CA SER A 167 -13.06 -5.62 -11.25
C SER A 167 -13.52 -7.08 -11.44
N ASP A 168 -12.67 -8.03 -11.04
CA ASP A 168 -13.02 -9.46 -11.01
C ASP A 168 -14.04 -9.80 -9.91
N THR A 169 -14.21 -8.89 -8.95
CA THR A 169 -15.18 -8.97 -7.84
C THR A 169 -16.17 -7.81 -7.94
N GLU A 170 -17.41 -8.00 -7.50
CA GLU A 170 -18.41 -6.93 -7.45
C GLU A 170 -17.86 -5.72 -6.71
N SER A 171 -17.93 -4.54 -7.35
CA SER A 171 -17.47 -3.31 -6.73
C SER A 171 -18.57 -2.80 -5.80
N LYS A 172 -18.29 -2.72 -4.51
CA LYS A 172 -19.23 -2.16 -3.52
C LYS A 172 -19.25 -0.64 -3.48
N MET A 173 -18.66 0.03 -4.48
CA MET A 173 -18.52 1.47 -4.50
C MET A 173 -19.82 2.13 -5.02
N PRO A 174 -20.44 3.05 -4.27
CA PRO A 174 -21.68 3.72 -4.69
C PRO A 174 -21.48 4.56 -5.96
N GLY A 175 -22.45 4.52 -6.89
CA GLY A 175 -22.46 5.41 -8.06
C GLY A 175 -21.48 5.06 -9.18
N ILE A 176 -20.91 3.85 -9.16
CA ILE A 176 -19.91 3.41 -10.13
C ILE A 176 -20.53 2.77 -11.36
N GLN A 177 -20.05 3.17 -12.53
CA GLN A 177 -20.29 2.43 -13.76
C GLN A 177 -19.39 1.19 -13.79
N GLU A 178 -19.95 0.02 -13.47
CA GLU A 178 -19.25 -1.25 -13.67
C GLU A 178 -19.11 -1.56 -15.17
N VAL A 179 -17.87 -1.76 -15.59
CA VAL A 179 -17.54 -2.13 -16.96
C VAL A 179 -17.24 -3.62 -16.99
N LYS A 180 -18.14 -4.44 -17.55
CA LYS A 180 -17.94 -5.91 -17.69
C LYS A 180 -17.33 -6.31 -19.02
N LYS A 181 -17.71 -5.60 -20.10
CA LYS A 181 -17.15 -5.70 -21.45
C LYS A 181 -17.24 -4.32 -22.08
N SER A 182 -16.19 -3.86 -22.76
CA SER A 182 -16.22 -2.57 -23.43
C SER A 182 -15.27 -2.54 -24.62
N ASP A 183 -15.80 -2.06 -25.73
CA ASP A 183 -15.01 -1.63 -26.89
C ASP A 183 -14.70 -0.12 -26.83
N LYS A 184 -15.17 0.59 -25.78
CA LYS A 184 -14.86 2.00 -25.55
C LYS A 184 -13.37 2.16 -25.29
N LYS A 185 -12.75 3.10 -25.98
CA LYS A 185 -11.40 3.57 -25.71
C LYS A 185 -11.40 4.68 -24.65
N TRP A 186 -10.47 4.63 -23.72
CA TRP A 186 -10.36 5.54 -22.58
C TRP A 186 -9.16 6.49 -22.73
N ASP A 187 -9.29 7.72 -22.24
CA ASP A 187 -8.19 8.69 -22.25
C ASP A 187 -7.10 8.28 -21.26
N ILE A 188 -7.54 7.79 -20.08
CA ILE A 188 -6.66 7.34 -19.01
C ILE A 188 -7.09 5.96 -18.55
N ILE A 189 -6.13 5.06 -18.35
CA ILE A 189 -6.38 3.78 -17.69
C ILE A 189 -5.51 3.67 -16.44
N VAL A 190 -6.11 3.43 -15.29
CA VAL A 190 -5.42 3.22 -14.01
C VAL A 190 -5.39 1.74 -13.68
N ILE A 191 -4.20 1.15 -13.61
CA ILE A 191 -4.01 -0.25 -13.26
C ILE A 191 -3.82 -0.37 -11.76
N SER A 192 -4.89 -0.66 -11.03
CA SER A 192 -4.92 -0.77 -9.57
C SER A 192 -4.87 -2.21 -9.04
N THR A 193 -4.41 -3.15 -9.87
CA THR A 193 -4.31 -4.58 -9.55
C THR A 193 -2.92 -5.13 -9.89
N MET A 194 -2.48 -6.11 -9.11
CA MET A 194 -1.21 -6.81 -9.36
C MET A 194 -1.29 -7.81 -10.53
N ARG A 195 -2.50 -8.21 -10.95
CA ARG A 195 -2.73 -9.21 -11.99
C ARG A 195 -2.18 -8.78 -13.36
N SER A 196 -1.43 -9.67 -14.01
CA SER A 196 -0.73 -9.36 -15.26
C SER A 196 -1.62 -9.10 -16.46
N TRP A 197 -2.79 -9.75 -16.53
CA TRP A 197 -3.71 -9.57 -17.65
C TRP A 197 -4.19 -8.12 -17.78
N ALA A 198 -4.30 -7.38 -16.66
CA ALA A 198 -4.77 -5.99 -16.66
C ALA A 198 -3.89 -5.08 -17.52
N ARG A 199 -2.58 -5.36 -17.54
CA ARG A 199 -1.58 -4.61 -18.31
C ARG A 199 -1.72 -4.89 -19.80
N VAL A 200 -1.94 -6.14 -20.17
CA VAL A 200 -2.19 -6.54 -21.57
C VAL A 200 -3.51 -5.96 -22.10
N VAL A 201 -4.55 -5.91 -21.27
CA VAL A 201 -5.86 -5.38 -21.68
C VAL A 201 -5.87 -3.86 -21.74
N ALA A 202 -5.18 -3.18 -20.82
CA ALA A 202 -5.10 -1.71 -20.82
C ALA A 202 -4.61 -1.15 -22.16
N GLU A 203 -3.59 -1.78 -22.75
CA GLU A 203 -3.04 -1.39 -24.05
C GLU A 203 -4.09 -1.42 -25.18
N LYS A 204 -5.05 -2.35 -25.11
CA LYS A 204 -6.14 -2.47 -26.08
C LYS A 204 -7.29 -1.51 -25.80
N LEU A 205 -7.41 -0.98 -24.59
CA LEU A 205 -8.52 -0.11 -24.19
C LEU A 205 -8.13 1.36 -24.14
N VAL A 206 -6.85 1.71 -24.20
CA VAL A 206 -6.40 3.09 -24.22
C VAL A 206 -6.56 3.69 -25.63
N LYS A 207 -6.92 4.98 -25.71
CA LYS A 207 -6.86 5.76 -26.96
C LYS A 207 -5.41 5.92 -27.41
N ASP A 208 -5.17 6.20 -28.68
CA ASP A 208 -3.81 6.27 -29.26
C ASP A 208 -2.92 7.34 -28.57
N ASN A 209 -3.50 8.46 -28.16
CA ASN A 209 -2.85 9.52 -27.39
C ASN A 209 -3.15 9.46 -25.88
N GLY A 210 -3.79 8.38 -25.43
CA GLY A 210 -4.13 8.17 -24.03
C GLY A 210 -2.94 7.69 -23.19
N LYS A 211 -3.13 7.63 -21.88
CA LYS A 211 -2.09 7.26 -20.92
C LYS A 211 -2.50 6.10 -20.05
N ILE A 212 -1.57 5.19 -19.79
CA ILE A 212 -1.74 4.12 -18.81
C ILE A 212 -0.98 4.53 -17.55
N ILE A 213 -1.65 4.51 -16.40
CA ILE A 213 -1.07 4.88 -15.11
C ILE A 213 -0.93 3.62 -14.26
N ILE A 214 0.28 3.38 -13.76
CA ILE A 214 0.59 2.24 -12.89
C ILE A 214 1.17 2.75 -11.57
N PRO A 215 0.45 2.57 -10.45
CA PRO A 215 0.98 2.78 -9.11
C PRO A 215 2.16 1.86 -8.82
N LYS A 216 3.31 2.39 -8.39
CA LYS A 216 4.54 1.65 -8.14
C LYS A 216 4.81 1.59 -6.64
N PHE A 217 4.93 0.36 -6.12
CA PHE A 217 5.26 0.08 -4.71
C PHE A 217 6.59 -0.66 -4.53
N MET A 218 7.31 -0.95 -5.64
CA MET A 218 8.63 -1.59 -5.66
C MET A 218 9.28 -1.40 -7.03
N ASN A 219 10.60 -1.53 -7.13
CA ASN A 219 11.36 -1.35 -8.35
C ASN A 219 11.18 -2.47 -9.38
N SER A 220 11.10 -3.72 -8.91
CA SER A 220 11.01 -4.92 -9.75
C SER A 220 9.64 -5.20 -10.37
N TRP A 221 8.62 -4.39 -10.08
CA TRP A 221 7.26 -4.57 -10.58
C TRP A 221 6.71 -3.28 -11.22
N PRO A 222 5.91 -3.36 -12.30
CA PRO A 222 5.46 -4.58 -13.00
C PRO A 222 6.49 -5.13 -14.00
N THR A 223 6.43 -6.44 -14.26
CA THR A 223 7.30 -7.12 -15.25
C THR A 223 6.88 -6.89 -16.70
N ILE A 224 5.58 -6.67 -16.95
CA ILE A 224 5.03 -6.32 -18.25
C ILE A 224 4.60 -4.86 -18.17
N VAL A 225 5.18 -4.00 -18.99
CA VAL A 225 4.90 -2.56 -19.00
C VAL A 225 4.25 -2.21 -20.34
N PRO A 226 2.98 -1.76 -20.34
CA PRO A 226 2.34 -1.29 -21.56
C PRO A 226 3.02 -0.04 -22.15
N HIS A 227 2.84 0.20 -23.44
CA HIS A 227 3.19 1.48 -24.06
C HIS A 227 2.45 2.67 -23.41
N ASN A 228 3.04 3.87 -23.49
CA ASN A 228 2.48 5.10 -22.91
C ASN A 228 2.20 5.04 -21.39
N THR A 229 3.01 4.26 -20.66
CA THR A 229 2.88 4.13 -19.20
C THR A 229 3.50 5.31 -18.46
N ALA A 230 2.77 5.86 -17.47
CA ALA A 230 3.31 6.69 -16.39
C ALA A 230 3.29 5.91 -15.08
N PHE A 231 4.44 5.82 -14.44
CA PHE A 231 4.55 5.29 -13.09
C PHE A 231 4.31 6.39 -12.07
N ILE A 232 3.50 6.09 -11.06
CA ILE A 232 3.24 6.98 -9.92
C ILE A 232 3.59 6.22 -8.66
N TYR A 233 4.43 6.80 -7.81
CA TYR A 233 4.80 6.22 -6.53
C TYR A 233 4.19 7.04 -5.38
N PRO A 234 3.96 6.43 -4.21
CA PRO A 234 3.55 7.18 -3.03
C PRO A 234 4.67 8.16 -2.66
N LYS A 235 4.30 9.41 -2.41
CA LYS A 235 5.23 10.45 -1.96
C LYS A 235 4.58 11.32 -0.90
N LYS A 236 5.40 12.02 -0.11
CA LYS A 236 4.90 13.01 0.84
C LYS A 236 4.21 14.16 0.09
N ARG A 237 3.02 14.53 0.55
CA ARG A 237 2.18 15.64 0.10
C ARG A 237 1.39 16.20 1.29
N ASP A 238 1.18 17.51 1.29
CA ASP A 238 0.51 18.21 2.41
C ASP A 238 -1.02 18.11 2.34
N ASP A 239 -1.58 17.86 1.15
CA ASP A 239 -3.01 17.78 0.89
C ASP A 239 -3.65 16.41 1.20
N VAL A 240 -2.83 15.38 1.48
CA VAL A 240 -3.32 14.01 1.68
C VAL A 240 -4.15 13.88 2.97
N ALA A 241 -3.69 14.46 4.08
CA ALA A 241 -4.42 14.38 5.35
C ALA A 241 -5.81 15.03 5.21
N GLN A 242 -5.86 16.23 4.62
CA GLN A 242 -7.12 16.92 4.34
C GLN A 242 -8.04 16.11 3.42
N PHE A 243 -7.47 15.45 2.40
CA PHE A 243 -8.24 14.59 1.50
C PHE A 243 -8.84 13.39 2.25
N LEU A 244 -8.05 12.71 3.09
CA LEU A 244 -8.52 11.58 3.88
C LEU A 244 -9.64 11.99 4.84
N ASP A 245 -9.47 13.11 5.55
CA ASP A 245 -10.46 13.59 6.51
C ASP A 245 -11.78 14.02 5.83
N LYS A 246 -11.69 14.61 4.64
CA LYS A 246 -12.87 15.08 3.88
C LYS A 246 -13.62 13.95 3.17
N TYR A 247 -12.92 13.03 2.51
CA TYR A 247 -13.54 12.08 1.59
C TYR A 247 -13.62 10.64 2.14
N VAL A 248 -12.77 10.26 3.09
CA VAL A 248 -12.82 8.94 3.73
C VAL A 248 -13.63 9.04 5.01
N THR A 249 -14.96 8.92 4.86
CA THR A 249 -15.88 8.85 6.01
C THR A 249 -15.64 7.61 6.86
N GLU A 250 -16.08 7.61 8.12
CA GLU A 250 -16.02 6.43 8.99
C GLU A 250 -16.71 5.21 8.36
N ARG A 251 -17.82 5.44 7.65
CA ARG A 251 -18.52 4.38 6.93
C ARG A 251 -17.62 3.75 5.86
N ILE A 252 -17.03 4.55 4.98
CA ILE A 252 -16.13 4.06 3.93
C ILE A 252 -14.94 3.33 4.54
N PHE A 253 -14.34 3.87 5.59
CA PHE A 253 -13.22 3.27 6.29
C PHE A 253 -13.61 1.89 6.85
N ASN A 254 -14.70 1.81 7.62
CA ASN A 254 -15.15 0.57 8.28
C ASN A 254 -15.70 -0.48 7.29
N GLU A 255 -16.21 -0.08 6.12
CA GLU A 255 -16.62 -1.02 5.07
C GLU A 255 -15.40 -1.68 4.39
N ASN A 256 -14.24 -1.01 4.35
CA ASN A 256 -13.06 -1.45 3.61
C ASN A 256 -11.92 -1.99 4.49
N ILE A 257 -11.88 -1.63 5.77
CA ILE A 257 -10.85 -2.02 6.73
C ILE A 257 -11.46 -2.83 7.87
N ALA A 258 -10.74 -3.86 8.30
CA ALA A 258 -11.04 -4.60 9.53
C ALA A 258 -9.85 -4.50 10.50
N TYR A 259 -10.07 -4.89 11.74
CA TYR A 259 -9.03 -5.04 12.76
C TYR A 259 -8.91 -6.52 13.11
N SER A 260 -7.69 -6.98 13.40
CA SER A 260 -7.44 -8.36 13.80
C SER A 260 -6.23 -8.45 14.74
N ASP A 261 -6.33 -9.36 15.71
CA ASP A 261 -5.21 -9.73 16.57
C ASP A 261 -4.43 -10.93 16.01
N ASP A 262 -5.00 -11.66 15.02
CA ASP A 262 -4.37 -12.82 14.38
C ASP A 262 -3.77 -12.41 13.03
N ILE A 263 -2.46 -12.16 13.04
CA ILE A 263 -1.74 -11.64 11.88
C ILE A 263 -1.67 -12.67 10.74
N ILE A 264 -1.43 -13.95 11.06
CA ILE A 264 -1.25 -15.00 10.04
C ILE A 264 -2.56 -15.28 9.33
N ASN A 265 -3.66 -15.47 10.08
CA ASN A 265 -4.97 -15.76 9.49
C ASN A 265 -5.62 -14.53 8.85
N SER A 266 -5.03 -13.35 9.00
CA SER A 266 -5.45 -12.13 8.29
C SER A 266 -4.85 -12.00 6.89
N ILE A 267 -3.99 -12.94 6.46
CA ILE A 267 -3.43 -12.97 5.11
C ILE A 267 -3.89 -14.27 4.42
N PRO A 268 -4.73 -14.19 3.36
CA PRO A 268 -5.16 -12.99 2.67
C PRO A 268 -6.26 -12.24 3.43
N THR A 269 -6.34 -10.92 3.24
CA THR A 269 -7.29 -10.07 3.96
C THR A 269 -8.75 -10.30 3.50
N PRO A 270 -9.74 -10.35 4.42
CA PRO A 270 -11.16 -10.51 4.09
C PRO A 270 -11.81 -9.24 3.52
N LYS A 271 -11.18 -8.08 3.70
CA LYS A 271 -11.56 -6.79 3.09
C LYS A 271 -10.37 -6.23 2.28
N ASN A 272 -10.49 -5.00 1.80
CA ASN A 272 -9.40 -4.30 1.11
C ASN A 272 -8.13 -4.16 1.97
N GLY A 273 -8.28 -4.12 3.30
CA GLY A 273 -7.16 -4.27 4.23
C GLY A 273 -7.57 -4.68 5.64
N VAL A 274 -6.59 -5.10 6.42
CA VAL A 274 -6.71 -5.41 7.85
C VAL A 274 -5.62 -4.67 8.61
N ILE A 275 -5.99 -3.96 9.66
CA ILE A 275 -5.04 -3.36 10.59
C ILE A 275 -4.77 -4.38 11.70
N VAL A 276 -3.49 -4.64 11.95
CA VAL A 276 -3.03 -5.50 13.04
C VAL A 276 -2.14 -4.72 14.00
N GLU A 277 -2.28 -4.98 15.29
CA GLU A 277 -1.37 -4.44 16.31
C GLU A 277 -0.19 -5.37 16.52
N ILE A 278 1.04 -4.86 16.41
CA ILE A 278 2.24 -5.70 16.56
C ILE A 278 2.39 -6.27 17.97
N LYS A 279 1.76 -5.66 18.98
CA LYS A 279 1.69 -6.23 20.33
C LYS A 279 1.01 -7.60 20.36
N SER A 280 0.08 -7.89 19.44
CA SER A 280 -0.58 -9.19 19.36
C SER A 280 0.36 -10.32 18.92
N LEU A 281 1.43 -9.99 18.20
CA LEU A 281 2.46 -10.93 17.75
C LEU A 281 3.12 -11.68 18.92
N LYS A 282 3.29 -10.99 20.07
CA LYS A 282 3.79 -11.61 21.31
C LYS A 282 2.80 -12.62 21.88
N ASN A 283 1.51 -12.26 21.92
CA ASN A 283 0.46 -13.10 22.49
C ASN A 283 0.21 -14.36 21.67
N TYR A 284 0.19 -14.24 20.33
CA TYR A 284 -0.01 -15.36 19.41
C TYR A 284 1.01 -16.49 19.62
N ILE A 285 2.26 -16.15 19.89
CA ILE A 285 3.33 -17.16 20.00
C ILE A 285 3.43 -17.70 21.42
N SER A 286 3.13 -16.88 22.44
CA SER A 286 2.94 -17.43 23.79
C SER A 286 1.91 -18.57 23.79
N SER A 287 0.87 -18.50 22.96
CA SER A 287 -0.10 -19.60 22.79
C SER A 287 0.35 -20.77 21.91
N LEU A 288 1.42 -20.62 21.11
CA LEU A 288 2.01 -21.72 20.32
C LEU A 288 3.10 -22.48 21.09
N THR A 289 3.67 -21.87 22.13
CA THR A 289 4.70 -22.45 22.99
C THR A 289 4.18 -23.02 24.30
N SER A 290 2.88 -22.85 24.59
CA SER A 290 2.16 -23.42 25.73
C SER A 290 1.46 -24.71 25.35
#